data_AF-A0A3N5QSJ6-F1
#
_entry.id   AF-A0A3N5QSJ6-F1
#
_cell.length_a   1.000
_cell.length_b   1.000
_cell.length_c   1.000
_cell.angle_alpha   90.00
_cell.angle_beta   90.00
_cell.angle_gamma   90.00
#
_symmetry.space_group_name_H-M   'P 1'
#
loop_
_entity.id
_entity.type
_entity.pdbx_description
1 polymer ?
#
loop_
_entity_poly.entity_id
_entity_poly.type
_entity_poly.pdbx_seq_one_letter_code
_entity_poly.pdbx_strand_id
1 'polypeptide(L)'
;MNILMIFIDGVGIGREDYEYNPFFRYGFKTFTELFGGIPSLDNPVLKNKDKFLFPTDAKLGIKGLPQSGTGQTSIFCGINAARFVGKHFGPYPYSTLIPVIKEKNIFLHFLKRNQKTFFANAYPKVFFDYINSGKQRFSVTSLSCRLSGMRLN
;
A
#
# COMPACT_ATOMS: atom_id res chain seq x y z
N MET A 1 -15.22 5.98 15.53
CA MET A 1 -14.93 6.26 14.11
C MET A 1 -14.20 5.05 13.55
N ASN A 2 -14.61 4.56 12.38
CA ASN A 2 -14.00 3.40 11.75
C ASN A 2 -13.23 3.88 10.51
N ILE A 3 -12.03 3.35 10.29
CA ILE A 3 -11.20 3.68 9.13
C ILE A 3 -10.97 2.40 8.34
N LEU A 4 -11.25 2.45 7.03
CA LEU A 4 -10.92 1.38 6.09
C LEU A 4 -9.84 1.90 5.13
N MET A 5 -8.71 1.19 5.09
CA MET A 5 -7.66 1.43 4.12
C MET A 5 -7.62 0.23 3.16
N ILE A 6 -7.82 0.49 1.88
CA ILE A 6 -7.66 -0.50 0.81
C ILE A 6 -6.36 -0.18 0.08
N PHE A 7 -5.47 -1.16 0.01
CA PHE A 7 -4.22 -1.05 -0.74
C PHE A 7 -4.21 -2.12 -1.83
N ILE A 8 -4.07 -1.66 -3.08
CA ILE A 8 -4.03 -2.53 -4.26
C ILE A 8 -2.66 -2.34 -4.91
N ASP A 9 -1.84 -3.38 -4.87
CA ASP A 9 -0.50 -3.33 -5.47
C ASP A 9 -0.59 -3.36 -7.00
N GLY A 10 0.31 -2.65 -7.66
CA GLY A 10 0.40 -2.61 -9.12
C GLY A 10 -0.72 -1.85 -9.84
N VAL A 11 -1.59 -1.11 -9.12
CA VAL A 11 -2.64 -0.29 -9.73
C VAL A 11 -2.26 1.19 -9.72
N GLY A 12 -2.37 1.84 -10.88
CA GLY A 12 -2.13 3.27 -11.06
C GLY A 12 -3.12 3.89 -12.05
N ILE A 13 -3.01 5.21 -12.25
CA ILE A 13 -3.82 5.94 -13.24
C ILE A 13 -3.17 5.76 -14.62
N GLY A 14 -3.90 5.09 -15.53
CA GLY A 14 -3.49 4.82 -16.90
C GLY A 14 -4.16 5.74 -17.93
N ARG A 15 -3.87 5.50 -19.22
CA ARG A 15 -4.59 6.17 -20.32
C ARG A 15 -6.05 5.74 -20.35
N GLU A 16 -6.91 6.60 -20.88
CA GLU A 16 -8.24 6.19 -21.32
C GLU A 16 -8.08 5.26 -22.53
N ASP A 17 -8.25 3.96 -22.30
CA ASP A 17 -7.97 2.91 -23.28
C ASP A 17 -8.97 1.76 -23.08
N TYR A 18 -9.80 1.51 -24.09
CA TYR A 18 -10.87 0.52 -24.02
C TYR A 18 -10.41 -0.91 -24.40
N GLU A 19 -9.14 -1.09 -24.80
CA GLU A 19 -8.55 -2.39 -25.15
C GLU A 19 -7.71 -2.95 -23.99
N TYR A 20 -6.83 -2.13 -23.41
CA TYR A 20 -5.83 -2.56 -22.41
C TYR A 20 -6.12 -2.08 -20.99
N ASN A 21 -6.76 -0.93 -20.79
CA ASN A 21 -7.04 -0.44 -19.45
C ASN A 21 -8.34 -1.10 -18.93
N PRO A 22 -8.25 -2.02 -17.94
CA PRO A 22 -9.42 -2.77 -17.48
C PRO A 22 -10.50 -1.85 -16.89
N PHE A 23 -10.14 -0.69 -16.35
CA PHE A 23 -11.11 0.22 -15.76
C PHE A 23 -12.07 0.79 -16.80
N PHE A 24 -11.56 1.18 -17.97
CA PHE A 24 -12.34 1.68 -19.09
C PHE A 24 -12.99 0.55 -19.90
N ARG A 25 -12.23 -0.51 -20.19
CA ARG A 25 -12.73 -1.67 -20.95
C ARG A 25 -13.97 -2.33 -20.34
N TYR A 26 -13.98 -2.51 -19.01
CA TYR A 26 -15.07 -3.19 -18.32
C TYR A 26 -16.07 -2.24 -17.64
N GLY A 27 -15.82 -0.92 -17.67
CA GLY A 27 -16.76 0.09 -17.16
C GLY A 27 -17.07 -0.06 -15.67
N PHE A 28 -16.04 -0.19 -14.82
CA PHE A 28 -16.24 -0.36 -13.37
C PHE A 28 -16.99 0.83 -12.76
N LYS A 29 -18.15 0.55 -12.15
CA LYS A 29 -19.05 1.57 -11.59
C LYS A 29 -18.47 2.32 -10.39
N THR A 30 -17.49 1.76 -9.69
CA THR A 30 -16.93 2.35 -8.47
C THR A 30 -16.49 3.79 -8.68
N PHE A 31 -15.75 4.08 -9.76
CA PHE A 31 -15.27 5.44 -10.00
C PHE A 31 -16.36 6.37 -10.56
N THR A 32 -17.21 5.87 -11.46
CA THR A 32 -18.29 6.69 -12.03
C THR A 32 -19.34 7.07 -10.99
N GLU A 33 -19.71 6.17 -10.08
CA GLU A 33 -20.67 6.47 -9.00
C GLU A 33 -20.06 7.35 -7.90
N LEU A 34 -18.77 7.15 -7.56
CA LEU A 34 -18.14 7.92 -6.49
C LEU A 34 -17.64 9.29 -6.96
N PHE A 35 -17.10 9.39 -8.17
CA PHE A 35 -16.37 10.55 -8.68
C PHE A 35 -16.94 11.13 -9.98
N GLY A 36 -17.97 10.53 -10.57
CA GLY A 36 -18.58 10.99 -11.82
C GLY A 36 -17.83 10.54 -13.09
N GLY A 37 -16.68 9.87 -12.94
CA GLY A 37 -15.85 9.41 -14.05
C GLY A 37 -14.73 8.49 -13.59
N ILE A 38 -14.09 7.80 -14.54
CA ILE A 38 -12.89 6.98 -14.31
C ILE A 38 -11.67 7.88 -14.50
N PRO A 39 -10.69 7.88 -13.58
CA PRO A 39 -9.50 8.71 -13.75
C PRO A 39 -8.64 8.21 -14.91
N SER A 40 -8.12 9.14 -15.71
CA SER A 40 -7.17 8.88 -16.80
C SER A 40 -5.94 9.78 -16.68
N LEU A 41 -4.92 9.55 -17.50
CA LEU A 41 -3.77 10.46 -17.58
C LEU A 41 -4.15 11.87 -18.06
N ASP A 42 -5.24 12.02 -18.82
CA ASP A 42 -5.74 13.32 -19.28
C ASP A 42 -6.62 14.02 -18.23
N ASN A 43 -7.27 13.23 -17.36
CA ASN A 43 -8.04 13.73 -16.22
C ASN A 43 -7.71 12.98 -14.92
N PRO A 44 -6.53 13.21 -14.32
CA PRO A 44 -6.02 12.39 -13.22
C PRO A 44 -6.56 12.82 -11.85
N VAL A 45 -7.21 13.98 -11.76
CA VAL A 45 -7.73 14.54 -10.51
C VAL A 45 -9.25 14.62 -10.58
N LEU A 46 -9.93 13.86 -9.74
CA LEU A 46 -11.39 13.87 -9.64
C LEU A 46 -11.82 14.30 -8.24
N LYS A 47 -12.89 15.10 -8.17
CA LYS A 47 -13.46 15.60 -6.93
C LYS A 47 -14.98 15.51 -6.98
N ASN A 48 -15.58 15.00 -5.91
CA ASN A 48 -17.03 14.95 -5.76
C ASN A 48 -17.40 15.12 -4.28
N LYS A 49 -17.93 16.29 -3.90
CA LYS A 49 -18.20 16.66 -2.50
C LYS A 49 -16.94 16.46 -1.65
N ASP A 50 -17.01 15.60 -0.63
CA ASP A 50 -15.91 15.29 0.30
C ASP A 50 -15.02 14.13 -0.18
N LYS A 51 -15.17 13.70 -1.44
CA LYS A 51 -14.39 12.61 -2.05
C LYS A 51 -13.34 13.19 -2.98
N PHE A 52 -12.10 12.73 -2.81
CA PHE A 52 -10.94 13.20 -3.59
C PHE A 52 -10.19 12.01 -4.17
N LEU A 53 -9.81 12.13 -5.44
CA LEU A 53 -8.91 11.22 -6.12
C LEU A 53 -7.86 12.07 -6.84
N PHE A 54 -6.60 11.76 -6.61
CA PHE A 54 -5.48 12.47 -7.23
C PHE A 54 -4.26 11.52 -7.33
N PRO A 55 -3.37 11.73 -8.31
CA PRO A 55 -2.16 10.94 -8.44
C PRO A 55 -1.18 11.27 -7.30
N THR A 56 -0.36 10.28 -6.93
CA THR A 56 0.75 10.47 -5.99
C THR A 56 2.08 10.17 -6.67
N ASP A 57 3.16 10.84 -6.24
CA ASP A 57 4.50 10.56 -6.77
C ASP A 57 5.06 9.28 -6.16
N ALA A 58 4.96 8.17 -6.88
CA ALA A 58 5.53 6.90 -6.47
C ALA A 58 7.06 6.93 -6.27
N LYS A 59 7.76 7.90 -6.88
CA LYS A 59 9.21 8.08 -6.69
C LYS A 59 9.56 8.77 -5.38
N LEU A 60 8.60 9.42 -4.73
CA LEU A 60 8.78 10.17 -3.49
C LEU A 60 9.96 11.19 -3.58
N GLY A 61 10.14 11.80 -4.76
CA GLY A 61 11.26 12.70 -5.04
C GLY A 61 12.65 12.04 -5.12
N ILE A 62 12.75 10.71 -5.13
CA ILE A 62 14.01 9.95 -5.19
C ILE A 62 14.20 9.33 -6.57
N LYS A 63 15.41 9.48 -7.14
CA LYS A 63 15.76 8.91 -8.44
C LYS A 63 15.70 7.38 -8.43
N GLY A 64 15.43 6.80 -9.60
CA GLY A 64 15.32 5.35 -9.81
C GLY A 64 13.88 4.86 -9.90
N LEU A 65 13.73 3.56 -10.13
CA LEU A 65 12.42 2.92 -10.24
C LEU A 65 11.83 2.70 -8.83
N PRO A 66 10.59 3.13 -8.56
CA PRO A 66 9.89 2.80 -7.32
C PRO A 66 9.88 1.30 -7.04
N GLN A 67 10.06 0.93 -5.77
CA GLN A 67 10.08 -0.47 -5.34
C GLN A 67 9.20 -0.66 -4.10
N SER A 68 8.62 -1.84 -3.95
CA SER A 68 7.59 -2.11 -2.94
C SER A 68 8.09 -2.04 -1.50
N GLY A 69 9.34 -2.44 -1.21
CA GLY A 69 9.91 -2.37 0.15
C GLY A 69 9.92 -0.94 0.72
N THR A 70 10.48 0.00 -0.02
CA THR A 70 10.50 1.42 0.36
C THR A 70 9.13 2.08 0.19
N GLY A 71 8.39 1.76 -0.87
CA GLY A 71 7.06 2.32 -1.11
C GLY A 71 6.06 1.97 -0.01
N GLN A 72 5.92 0.67 0.29
CA GLN A 72 5.01 0.20 1.35
C GLN A 72 5.46 0.67 2.73
N THR A 73 6.77 0.74 3.01
CA THR A 73 7.24 1.33 4.29
C THR A 73 6.79 2.77 4.41
N SER A 74 6.83 3.52 3.31
CA SER A 74 6.41 4.92 3.31
C SER A 74 4.92 5.06 3.62
N ILE A 75 4.08 4.24 3.00
CA ILE A 75 2.63 4.19 3.22
C ILE A 75 2.31 3.78 4.67
N PHE A 76 2.90 2.69 5.16
CA PHE A 76 2.54 2.11 6.45
C PHE A 76 3.17 2.82 7.65
N CYS A 77 4.27 3.54 7.48
CA CYS A 77 4.99 4.20 8.58
C CYS A 77 4.94 5.73 8.52
N GLY A 78 4.36 6.33 7.47
CA GLY A 78 4.23 7.78 7.33
C GLY A 78 5.55 8.52 7.19
N ILE A 79 6.58 7.89 6.60
CA ILE A 79 7.88 8.50 6.35
C ILE A 79 8.26 8.38 4.86
N ASN A 80 9.17 9.21 4.36
CA ASN A 80 9.76 8.96 3.04
C ASN A 80 10.89 7.92 3.17
N ALA A 81 10.56 6.63 3.05
CA ALA A 81 11.51 5.54 3.26
C ALA A 81 12.56 5.44 2.14
N ALA A 82 12.19 5.79 0.90
CA ALA A 82 13.16 5.86 -0.20
C ALA A 82 14.24 6.92 0.09
N ARG A 83 13.84 8.08 0.64
CA ARG A 83 14.78 9.12 1.08
C ARG A 83 15.63 8.66 2.25
N PHE A 84 15.02 7.99 3.23
CA PHE A 84 15.73 7.45 4.39
C PHE A 84 16.84 6.45 3.99
N VAL A 85 16.55 5.58 3.02
CA VAL A 85 17.53 4.60 2.50
C VAL A 85 18.48 5.23 1.47
N GLY A 86 18.10 6.35 0.85
CA GLY A 86 18.82 7.00 -0.24
C GLY A 86 18.60 6.38 -1.63
N LYS A 87 17.72 5.38 -1.73
CA LYS A 87 17.33 4.71 -2.97
C LYS A 87 16.01 3.97 -2.79
N HIS A 88 15.43 3.57 -3.91
CA HIS A 88 14.33 2.61 -3.93
C HIS A 88 14.86 1.19 -3.66
N PHE A 89 14.11 0.40 -2.87
CA PHE A 89 14.47 -0.98 -2.57
C PHE A 89 13.23 -1.86 -2.37
N GLY A 90 13.32 -3.12 -2.79
CA GLY A 90 12.26 -4.10 -2.67
C GLY A 90 12.70 -5.50 -3.15
N PRO A 91 11.81 -6.50 -3.09
CA PRO A 91 10.41 -6.38 -2.68
C PRO A 91 10.20 -6.37 -1.14
N TYR A 92 11.22 -6.75 -0.38
CA TYR A 92 11.21 -6.76 1.08
C TYR A 92 11.69 -5.43 1.66
N PRO A 93 11.36 -5.10 2.93
CA PRO A 93 11.93 -3.92 3.57
C PRO A 93 13.45 -3.99 3.58
N TYR A 94 14.10 -2.85 3.34
CA TYR A 94 15.53 -2.70 3.57
C TYR A 94 15.83 -2.90 5.06
N SER A 95 16.95 -3.55 5.41
CA SER A 95 17.23 -3.93 6.81
C SER A 95 17.21 -2.75 7.78
N THR A 96 17.70 -1.58 7.37
CA THR A 96 17.69 -0.36 8.20
C THR A 96 16.29 0.23 8.42
N LEU A 97 15.28 -0.20 7.67
CA LEU A 97 13.88 0.19 7.87
C LEU A 97 13.16 -0.68 8.91
N ILE A 98 13.70 -1.84 9.29
CA ILE A 98 13.03 -2.74 10.27
C ILE A 98 12.78 -2.05 11.61
N PRO A 99 13.75 -1.32 12.22
CA PRO A 99 13.49 -0.55 13.44
C PRO A 99 12.39 0.50 13.26
N VAL A 100 12.37 1.18 12.11
CA VAL A 100 11.33 2.17 11.78
C VAL A 100 9.95 1.52 11.72
N ILE A 101 9.83 0.38 11.04
CA ILE A 101 8.57 -0.37 10.94
C ILE A 101 8.12 -0.82 12.33
N LYS A 102 9.04 -1.31 13.16
CA LYS A 102 8.74 -1.72 14.54
C LYS A 102 8.18 -0.59 15.39
N GLU A 103 8.58 0.66 15.16
CA GLU A 103 8.17 1.80 15.98
C GLU A 103 6.98 2.57 15.43
N LYS A 104 6.86 2.67 14.10
CA LYS A 104 6.00 3.66 13.43
C LYS A 104 4.88 3.07 12.59
N ASN A 105 4.80 1.75 12.40
CA ASN A 105 3.75 1.21 11.55
C ASN A 105 2.34 1.59 12.06
N ILE A 106 1.42 1.76 11.12
CA ILE A 106 0.06 2.26 11.36
C ILE A 106 -0.74 1.40 12.36
N PHE A 107 -0.51 0.08 12.38
CA PHE A 107 -1.20 -0.80 13.31
C PHE A 107 -0.76 -0.52 14.75
N LEU A 108 0.55 -0.48 14.99
CA LEU A 108 1.09 -0.11 16.30
C LEU A 108 0.64 1.28 16.74
N HIS A 109 0.54 2.23 15.81
CA HIS A 109 0.03 3.58 16.11
C HIS A 109 -1.38 3.55 16.71
N PHE A 110 -2.28 2.74 16.16
CA PHE A 110 -3.65 2.59 16.66
C PHE A 110 -3.71 1.73 17.93
N LEU A 111 -2.96 0.63 18.00
CA LEU A 111 -2.90 -0.23 19.20
C LEU A 111 -2.44 0.55 20.43
N LYS A 112 -1.42 1.42 20.30
CA LYS A 112 -0.96 2.32 21.38
C LYS A 112 -2.03 3.29 21.89
N ARG A 113 -3.12 3.49 21.15
CA ARG A 113 -4.28 4.33 21.52
C ARG A 113 -5.47 3.49 21.98
N ASN A 114 -5.26 2.23 22.34
CA ASN A 114 -6.30 1.27 22.72
C ASN A 114 -7.40 1.11 21.64
N GLN A 115 -7.04 1.28 20.36
CA GLN A 115 -7.93 1.06 19.22
C GLN A 115 -7.76 -0.38 18.70
N LYS A 116 -8.82 -0.92 18.10
CA LYS A 116 -8.78 -2.24 17.45
C LYS A 116 -8.22 -2.10 16.03
N THR A 117 -7.35 -3.03 15.65
CA THR A 117 -6.78 -3.10 14.29
C THR A 117 -7.00 -4.46 13.69
N PHE A 118 -7.25 -4.51 12.38
CA PHE A 118 -7.41 -5.75 11.62
C PHE A 118 -6.69 -5.64 10.29
N PHE A 119 -6.14 -6.76 9.82
CA PHE A 119 -5.49 -6.85 8.51
C PHE A 119 -5.98 -8.10 7.79
N ALA A 120 -6.35 -7.91 6.52
CA ALA A 120 -6.84 -8.95 5.65
C ALA A 120 -6.05 -8.93 4.33
N ASN A 121 -5.59 -10.09 3.90
CA ASN A 121 -4.97 -10.28 2.60
C ASN A 121 -5.18 -11.74 2.15
N ALA A 122 -5.22 -12.00 0.85
CA ALA A 122 -5.45 -13.36 0.34
C ALA A 122 -4.14 -14.16 0.28
N TYR A 123 -3.62 -14.59 1.44
CA TYR A 123 -2.40 -15.41 1.47
C TYR A 123 -2.69 -16.88 1.11
N PRO A 124 -1.95 -17.49 0.16
CA PRO A 124 -2.09 -18.91 -0.14
C PRO A 124 -1.51 -19.77 0.99
N LYS A 125 -1.93 -21.03 1.11
CA LYS A 125 -1.40 -21.98 2.11
C LYS A 125 0.13 -22.04 2.13
N VAL A 126 0.76 -22.03 0.95
CA VAL A 126 2.23 -22.08 0.79
C VAL A 126 2.94 -20.94 1.53
N PHE A 127 2.31 -19.77 1.65
CA PHE A 127 2.85 -18.64 2.42
C PHE A 127 2.89 -18.97 3.92
N PHE A 128 1.86 -19.59 4.46
CA PHE A 128 1.84 -20.00 5.87
C PHE A 128 2.83 -21.14 6.13
N ASP A 129 2.94 -22.10 5.21
CA ASP A 129 3.94 -23.18 5.29
C ASP A 129 5.36 -22.60 5.32
N TYR A 130 5.64 -21.59 4.50
CA TYR A 130 6.91 -20.86 4.50
C TYR A 130 7.21 -20.21 5.85
N ILE A 131 6.24 -19.53 6.47
CA ILE A 131 6.41 -18.90 7.78
C ILE A 131 6.69 -19.95 8.85
N ASN A 132 5.93 -21.03 8.85
CA ASN A 132 6.05 -22.11 9.83
C ASN A 132 7.38 -22.88 9.71
N SER A 133 8.03 -22.84 8.53
CA SER A 133 9.39 -23.39 8.33
C SER A 133 10.50 -22.59 9.02
N GLY A 134 10.19 -21.49 9.71
CA GLY A 134 11.16 -20.63 10.42
C GLY A 134 11.77 -19.53 9.57
N LYS A 135 11.44 -19.44 8.27
CA LYS A 135 11.91 -18.37 7.39
C LYS A 135 11.26 -17.03 7.74
N GLN A 136 12.04 -15.95 7.63
CA GLN A 136 11.64 -14.62 8.14
C GLN A 136 11.61 -13.50 7.11
N ARG A 137 11.58 -13.80 5.80
CA ARG A 137 11.40 -12.75 4.78
C ARG A 137 9.92 -12.43 4.61
N PHE A 138 9.51 -11.28 5.15
CA PHE A 138 8.14 -10.77 5.08
C PHE A 138 8.08 -9.51 4.22
N SER A 139 6.98 -9.34 3.49
CA SER A 139 6.62 -8.01 2.96
C SER A 139 6.46 -7.01 4.11
N VAL A 140 6.47 -5.72 3.79
CA VAL A 140 6.26 -4.67 4.80
C VAL A 140 4.93 -4.84 5.52
N THR A 141 3.87 -5.21 4.80
CA THR A 141 2.52 -5.42 5.35
C THR A 141 2.49 -6.57 6.36
N SER A 142 3.05 -7.73 6.00
CA SER A 142 3.11 -8.89 6.89
C SER A 142 4.05 -8.66 8.07
N LEU A 143 5.18 -7.99 7.85
CA LEU A 143 6.12 -7.64 8.92
C LEU A 143 5.47 -6.67 9.92
N SER A 144 4.72 -5.68 9.44
CA SER A 144 4.01 -4.72 10.29
C SER A 144 2.98 -5.41 11.18
N CYS A 145 2.24 -6.38 10.65
CA CYS A 145 1.31 -7.20 11.44
C CYS A 145 2.04 -8.00 12.51
N ARG A 146 3.07 -8.75 12.11
CA ARG A 146 3.87 -9.58 13.03
C ARG A 146 4.47 -8.76 14.17
N LEU A 147 5.11 -7.62 13.85
CA LEU A 147 5.73 -6.74 14.84
C LEU A 147 4.71 -6.07 15.78
N SER A 148 3.45 -6.02 15.37
CA SER A 148 2.34 -5.47 16.16
C SER A 148 1.52 -6.55 16.87
N GLY A 149 1.95 -7.82 16.83
CA GLY A 149 1.23 -8.94 17.45
C GLY A 149 -0.10 -9.29 16.76
N MET A 150 -0.30 -8.85 15.52
CA MET A 150 -1.50 -9.14 14.76
C MET A 150 -1.41 -10.49 14.04
N ARG A 151 -2.55 -11.19 13.98
CA ARG A 151 -2.69 -12.41 13.19
C ARG A 151 -2.78 -12.07 11.69
N LEU A 152 -2.05 -12.84 10.89
CA LEU A 152 -2.25 -12.88 9.44
C LEU A 152 -3.43 -13.81 9.14
N ASN A 153 -4.40 -13.30 8.39
CA ASN A 153 -5.59 -14.05 7.96
C ASN A 153 -5.45 -14.41 6.48
#